data_AF-A0A925C524-F1
#
_entry.id   AF-A0A925C524-F1
#
_cell.length_a   1.000
_cell.length_b   1.000
_cell.length_c   1.000
_cell.angle_alpha   90.00
_cell.angle_beta   90.00
_cell.angle_gamma   90.00
#
_symmetry.space_group_name_H-M   'P 1'
#
loop_
_entity.id
_entity.type
_entity.pdbx_description
1 polymer ?
#
loop_
_entity_poly.entity_id
_entity_poly.type
_entity_poly.pdbx_seq_one_letter_code
_entity_poly.pdbx_strand_id
1 'polypeptide(L)'
;MREIVIRAGKVAIRARLLETPTAERIWAALPIHAEAKLWGREMYFNAPVSSDPEPGAREVVNAGEIAFWPDGDAIAIGFGPTPVSRRGEIRMA
;
A
#
# COMPACT_ATOMS: atom_id res chain seq x y z
N MET A 1 13.47 -7.83 9.93
CA MET A 1 12.52 -7.33 8.91
C MET A 1 12.62 -8.13 7.63
N ARG A 2 11.46 -8.53 7.08
CA ARG A 2 11.36 -9.23 5.81
C ARG A 2 11.29 -8.24 4.65
N GLU A 3 11.81 -8.64 3.50
CA GLU A 3 11.79 -7.84 2.28
C GLU A 3 10.96 -8.52 1.20
N ILE A 4 10.22 -7.73 0.43
CA ILE A 4 9.46 -8.17 -0.74
C ILE A 4 9.83 -7.32 -1.95
N VAL A 5 9.49 -7.83 -3.13
CA VAL A 5 9.62 -7.07 -4.39
C VAL A 5 8.24 -6.94 -5.02
N ILE A 6 7.80 -5.71 -5.25
CA ILE A 6 6.63 -5.40 -6.06
C ILE A 6 7.11 -5.17 -7.49
N ARG A 7 6.55 -5.88 -8.46
CA ARG A 7 6.91 -5.77 -9.89
C ARG A 7 5.70 -5.35 -10.70
N ALA A 8 5.90 -4.35 -11.57
CA ALA A 8 4.91 -3.88 -12.54
C ALA A 8 5.59 -3.58 -13.88
N GLY A 9 5.37 -4.43 -14.88
CA GLY A 9 6.06 -4.34 -16.17
C GLY A 9 7.58 -4.36 -16.01
N LYS A 10 8.25 -3.27 -16.39
CA LYS A 10 9.71 -3.10 -16.28
C LYS A 10 10.17 -2.51 -14.93
N VAL A 11 9.24 -2.10 -14.07
CA VAL A 11 9.54 -1.46 -12.79
C VAL A 11 9.55 -2.52 -11.68
N ALA A 12 10.51 -2.40 -10.76
CA ALA A 12 10.59 -3.19 -9.55
C ALA A 12 10.88 -2.29 -8.35
N ILE A 13 10.11 -2.43 -7.28
CA ILE A 13 10.28 -1.71 -6.02
C ILE A 13 10.58 -2.74 -4.93
N ARG A 14 11.65 -2.52 -4.16
CA ARG A 14 11.93 -3.27 -2.94
C ARG A 14 11.22 -2.61 -1.78
N ALA A 15 10.49 -3.39 -1.01
CA ALA A 15 9.77 -2.92 0.17
C ALA A 15 10.15 -3.75 1.39
N ARG A 16 10.23 -3.09 2.54
CA ARG A 16 10.41 -3.74 3.84
C ARG A 16 9.06 -3.86 4.51
N LEU A 17 8.72 -5.06 4.96
CA LEU A 17 7.52 -5.30 5.73
C LEU A 17 7.73 -4.85 7.19
N LEU A 18 6.72 -4.19 7.74
CA LEU A 18 6.65 -3.87 9.16
C LEU A 18 6.38 -5.14 9.98
N GLU A 19 6.60 -5.06 11.29
CA GLU A 19 6.31 -6.13 12.23
C GLU A 19 4.88 -5.94 12.77
N THR A 20 3.89 -6.16 11.90
CA THR A 20 2.46 -6.01 12.21
C THR A 20 1.65 -7.23 11.76
N PRO A 21 0.50 -7.52 12.40
CA PRO A 21 -0.42 -8.58 11.95
C PRO A 21 -0.80 -8.49 10.47
N THR A 22 -1.05 -7.28 9.96
CA THR A 22 -1.35 -7.05 8.53
C THR A 22 -0.18 -7.48 7.64
N ALA A 23 1.06 -7.12 8.02
CA ALA A 23 2.25 -7.49 7.26
C ALA A 23 2.52 -9.01 7.29
N GLU A 24 2.23 -9.68 8.42
CA GLU A 24 2.28 -11.15 8.51
C GLU A 24 1.31 -11.82 7.54
N ARG A 25 0.07 -11.32 7.47
CA ARG A 25 -0.95 -11.84 6.54
C ARG A 25 -0.55 -11.62 5.08
N ILE A 26 -0.04 -10.43 4.75
CA ILE A 26 0.48 -10.12 3.40
C ILE A 26 1.60 -11.10 3.06
N TRP A 27 2.55 -11.32 3.96
CA TRP A 27 3.65 -12.26 3.74
C TRP A 27 3.16 -13.69 3.47
N ALA A 28 2.20 -14.16 4.24
CA ALA A 28 1.62 -15.50 4.08
C ALA A 28 0.83 -15.66 2.76
N ALA A 29 0.30 -14.57 2.21
CA ALA A 29 -0.45 -14.54 0.95
C ALA A 29 0.44 -14.44 -0.30
N LEU A 30 1.76 -14.25 -0.16
CA LEU A 30 2.65 -14.16 -1.31
C LEU A 30 2.78 -15.51 -2.05
N PRO A 31 2.87 -15.51 -3.40
CA PRO A 31 2.89 -14.33 -4.28
C PRO A 31 1.47 -13.80 -4.60
N ILE A 32 1.30 -12.48 -4.54
CA ILE A 32 0.05 -11.80 -4.90
C ILE A 32 0.15 -11.30 -6.35
N HIS A 33 -0.84 -11.63 -7.17
CA HIS A 33 -0.98 -11.14 -8.54
C HIS A 33 -2.28 -10.35 -8.64
N ALA A 34 -2.19 -9.10 -9.09
CA ALA A 34 -3.34 -8.21 -9.21
C ALA A 34 -3.08 -7.13 -10.28
N GLU A 35 -4.17 -6.54 -10.77
CA GLU A 35 -4.11 -5.40 -11.67
C GLU A 35 -3.89 -4.10 -10.88
N ALA A 36 -2.89 -3.32 -11.28
CA ALA A 36 -2.62 -2.02 -10.70
C ALA A 36 -3.62 -0.97 -11.22
N LYS A 37 -4.21 -0.22 -10.29
CA LYS A 37 -5.14 0.88 -10.54
C LYS A 37 -4.49 2.18 -10.07
N LEU A 38 -4.93 3.30 -10.66
CA LEU A 38 -4.48 4.63 -10.28
C LEU A 38 -5.64 5.45 -9.73
N TRP A 39 -5.35 6.27 -8.73
CA TRP A 39 -6.26 7.28 -8.22
C TRP A 39 -5.48 8.57 -7.90
N GLY A 40 -5.46 9.50 -8.86
CA GLY A 40 -4.53 10.62 -8.80
C GLY A 40 -3.07 10.14 -8.85
N ARG A 41 -2.27 10.50 -7.84
CA ARG A 41 -0.85 10.08 -7.70
C ARG A 41 -0.65 9.00 -6.64
N GLU A 42 -1.61 8.09 -6.59
CA GLU A 42 -1.56 6.84 -5.84
C GLU A 42 -1.76 5.68 -6.81
N MET A 43 -0.96 4.62 -6.64
CA MET A 43 -1.20 3.33 -7.27
C MET A 43 -1.67 2.37 -6.19
N TYR A 44 -2.72 1.59 -6.47
CA TYR A 44 -3.17 0.55 -5.57
C TYR A 44 -3.52 -0.73 -6.35
N PHE A 45 -3.48 -1.86 -5.66
CA PHE A 45 -3.89 -3.16 -6.18
C PHE A 45 -4.44 -4.02 -5.05
N ASN A 46 -5.43 -4.84 -5.37
CA ASN A 46 -6.07 -5.71 -4.39
C ASN A 46 -5.10 -6.78 -3.90
N ALA A 47 -5.17 -7.08 -2.60
CA ALA A 47 -4.50 -8.19 -1.96
C ALA A 47 -5.57 -9.14 -1.39
N PRO A 48 -5.39 -10.47 -1.46
CA PRO A 48 -6.33 -11.43 -0.87
C PRO A 48 -6.14 -11.53 0.66
N VAL A 49 -6.12 -10.38 1.33
CA VAL A 49 -5.87 -10.22 2.75
C VAL A 49 -6.91 -9.24 3.27
N SER A 50 -7.60 -9.61 4.35
CA SER A 50 -8.43 -8.69 5.12
C SER A 50 -7.83 -8.49 6.50
N SER A 51 -7.84 -7.25 6.97
CA SER A 51 -7.22 -6.85 8.23
C SER A 51 -7.82 -5.55 8.73
N ASP A 52 -8.08 -5.46 10.03
CA ASP A 52 -8.47 -4.20 10.68
C ASP A 52 -7.34 -3.16 10.60
N PRO A 53 -7.64 -1.85 10.73
CA PRO A 53 -6.63 -0.82 10.85
C PRO A 53 -5.65 -1.09 11.99
N GLU A 54 -4.35 -1.07 11.67
CA GLU A 54 -3.28 -1.18 12.67
C GLU A 54 -3.26 0.05 13.60
N PRO A 55 -2.72 -0.04 14.83
CA PRO A 55 -2.67 1.09 15.77
C PRO A 55 -1.99 2.37 15.22
N GLY A 56 -1.11 2.23 14.23
CA GLY A 56 -0.43 3.33 13.54
C GLY A 56 -1.08 3.77 12.23
N ALA A 57 -2.29 3.29 11.92
CA ALA A 57 -2.99 3.64 10.70
C ALA A 57 -3.26 5.15 10.62
N ARG A 58 -2.98 5.73 9.45
CA ARG A 58 -3.17 7.14 9.16
C ARG A 58 -3.41 7.33 7.67
N GLU A 59 -4.18 8.36 7.34
CA GLU A 59 -4.51 8.66 5.94
C GLU A 59 -3.42 9.51 5.27
N VAL A 60 -2.70 10.34 6.03
CA VAL A 60 -1.64 11.20 5.49
C VAL A 60 -0.31 10.48 5.53
N VAL A 61 0.38 10.39 4.40
CA VAL A 61 1.67 9.69 4.24
C VAL A 61 2.72 10.55 3.54
N ASN A 62 3.98 10.10 3.57
CA ASN A 62 5.04 10.69 2.76
C ASN A 62 5.10 10.02 1.37
N ALA A 63 5.71 10.72 0.40
CA ALA A 63 5.91 10.16 -0.94
C ALA A 63 6.82 8.92 -0.89
N GLY A 64 6.38 7.85 -1.54
CA GLY A 64 7.05 6.54 -1.56
C GLY A 64 6.63 5.60 -0.42
N GLU A 65 5.77 6.04 0.50
CA GLU A 65 5.20 5.13 1.48
C GLU A 65 4.25 4.12 0.85
N ILE A 66 4.27 2.91 1.40
CA ILE A 66 3.42 1.79 1.02
C ILE A 66 2.53 1.49 2.22
N ALA A 67 1.22 1.48 2.01
CA ALA A 67 0.23 1.23 3.04
C ALA A 67 -0.72 0.11 2.62
N PHE A 68 -1.42 -0.45 3.61
CA PHE A 68 -2.55 -1.33 3.39
C PHE A 68 -3.83 -0.53 3.65
N TRP A 69 -4.78 -0.59 2.71
CA TRP A 69 -6.11 0.00 2.81
C TRP A 69 -7.11 -1.08 3.23
N PRO A 70 -7.57 -1.06 4.50
CA PRO A 70 -8.47 -2.08 5.06
C PRO A 70 -9.79 -2.22 4.31
N ASP A 71 -10.45 -1.09 4.00
CA ASP A 71 -11.81 -1.11 3.43
C ASP A 71 -11.85 -1.66 2.00
N GLY A 72 -10.71 -1.61 1.30
CA GLY A 72 -10.58 -2.10 -0.07
C GLY A 72 -9.76 -3.38 -0.22
N ASP A 73 -9.30 -3.98 0.88
CA ASP A 73 -8.34 -5.09 0.91
C ASP A 73 -7.20 -4.87 -0.11
N ALA A 74 -6.53 -3.72 -0.03
CA ALA A 74 -5.61 -3.27 -1.07
C ALA A 74 -4.27 -2.80 -0.52
N ILE A 75 -3.21 -2.99 -1.31
CA ILE A 75 -1.91 -2.37 -1.07
C ILE A 75 -1.84 -1.11 -1.92
N ALA A 76 -1.54 0.02 -1.29
CA ALA A 76 -1.44 1.34 -1.90
C ALA A 76 -0.02 1.91 -1.80
N ILE A 77 0.41 2.64 -2.82
CA ILE A 77 1.70 3.33 -2.92
C ILE A 77 1.43 4.78 -3.28
N GLY A 78 1.65 5.68 -2.32
CA GLY A 78 1.46 7.12 -2.50
C GLY A 78 2.72 7.78 -3.05
N PHE A 79 2.67 8.42 -4.22
CA PHE A 79 3.81 9.14 -4.84
C PHE A 79 3.46 10.58 -5.24
N GLY A 80 2.41 11.12 -4.64
CA GLY A 80 1.98 12.51 -4.74
C GLY A 80 0.52 12.65 -4.31
N PRO A 81 -0.06 13.85 -4.44
CA PRO A 81 -1.44 14.10 -4.00
C PRO A 81 -2.48 13.24 -4.75
N THR A 82 -3.48 12.79 -4.01
CA THR A 82 -4.68 12.11 -4.52
C THR A 82 -5.84 13.10 -4.65
N PRO A 83 -7.01 12.71 -5.18
CA PRO A 83 -8.18 13.59 -5.23
C PRO A 83 -8.69 14.08 -3.87
N VAL A 84 -8.37 13.38 -2.78
CA VAL A 84 -8.76 13.77 -1.40
C VAL A 84 -7.66 14.51 -0.64
N SER A 85 -6.46 14.62 -1.22
CA SER A 85 -5.35 15.38 -0.62
C SER A 85 -5.74 16.84 -0.36
N ARG A 86 -5.33 17.34 0.80
CA ARG A 86 -5.35 18.78 1.13
C ARG A 86 -4.01 19.43 0.78
N ARG A 87 -3.94 20.76 0.90
CA ARG A 87 -2.77 21.54 0.48
C ARG A 87 -1.51 21.10 1.24
N GLY A 88 -0.58 20.49 0.50
CA GLY A 88 0.74 20.09 1.01
C GLY A 88 0.81 18.67 1.59
N GLU A 89 -0.26 17.88 1.53
CA GLU A 89 -0.27 16.50 2.04
C GLU A 89 -0.54 15.46 0.92
N ILE A 90 -0.08 14.24 1.15
CA ILE A 90 -0.48 13.05 0.38
C ILE A 90 -1.43 12.28 1.26
N ARG A 91 -2.72 12.29 0.91
CA ARG A 91 -3.77 11.59 1.65
C ARG A 91 -4.26 10.39 0.85
N MET A 92 -4.18 9.20 1.41
CA MET A 92 -4.76 7.99 0.82
C MET A 92 -6.13 7.74 1.44
N ALA A 93 -7.01 7.08 0.68
CA ALA A 93 -8.34 6.69 1.15
C ALA A 93 -8.29 5.47 2.09
#